data_AF-A0A380P2C4-F1
#
_entry.id   AF-A0A380P2C4-F1
#
_cell.length_a   1.000
_cell.length_b   1.000
_cell.length_c   1.000
_cell.angle_alpha   90.00
_cell.angle_beta   90.00
_cell.angle_gamma   90.00
#
_symmetry.space_group_name_H-M   'P 1'
#
loop_
_entity.id
_entity.type
_entity.pdbx_description
1 polymer ?
#
loop_
_entity_poly.entity_id
_entity_poly.type
_entity_poly.pdbx_seq_one_letter_code
_entity_poly.pdbx_strand_id
1 'polypeptide(L)' 'MHVDGGASLNNYLMQFQADLIQKPVVRAANVETTAIGAAYLAGLAVGFGQILTN' A
#
# COMPACT_ATOMS: atom_id res chain seq x y z
N MET A 1 -2.52 -9.53 8.55
CA MET A 1 -2.28 -9.45 7.10
C MET A 1 -2.41 -7.99 6.69
N HIS A 2 -1.41 -7.41 6.03
CA HIS A 2 -1.51 -6.06 5.49
C HIS A 2 -2.22 -6.07 4.14
N VAL A 3 -3.06 -5.07 3.90
CA VAL A 3 -3.84 -4.92 2.66
C VAL A 3 -3.84 -3.46 2.21
N ASP A 4 -3.82 -3.24 0.89
CA ASP A 4 -3.99 -1.94 0.24
C ASP A 4 -4.92 -2.05 -0.98
N GLY A 5 -5.04 -0.97 -1.74
CA GLY A 5 -5.81 -0.92 -2.99
C GLY A 5 -7.31 -0.74 -2.77
N GLY A 6 -8.04 -0.44 -3.85
CA GLY A 6 -9.46 -0.07 -3.78
C GLY A 6 -10.36 -1.11 -3.10
N ALA A 7 -10.04 -2.41 -3.21
CA ALA A 7 -10.80 -3.48 -2.54
C ALA A 7 -10.69 -3.43 -1.01
N SER A 8 -9.59 -2.90 -0.47
CA SER A 8 -9.38 -2.76 0.98
C SER A 8 -10.34 -1.76 1.65
N LEU A 9 -11.02 -0.92 0.86
CA LEU A 9 -12.03 0.02 1.35
C LEU A 9 -13.35 -0.67 1.74
N ASN A 10 -13.59 -1.89 1.27
CA ASN A 10 -14.83 -2.60 1.53
C ASN A 10 -14.78 -3.36 2.87
N ASN A 11 -15.56 -2.91 3.85
CA ASN A 11 -15.62 -3.51 5.18
C ASN A 11 -16.07 -4.97 5.18
N TYR A 12 -17.04 -5.33 4.35
CA TYR A 12 -17.50 -6.72 4.23
C TYR A 12 -16.37 -7.61 3.73
N LEU A 13 -15.69 -7.19 2.67
CA LEU A 13 -14.62 -7.97 2.04
C LEU A 13 -13.44 -8.20 3.00
N MET A 14 -13.10 -7.20 3.81
CA MET A 14 -12.04 -7.30 4.82
C MET A 14 -12.40 -8.22 5.98
N GLN A 15 -13.66 -8.22 6.42
CA GLN A 15 -14.11 -9.14 7.45
C GLN A 15 -14.20 -10.58 6.91
N PHE A 16 -14.78 -10.75 5.71
CA PHE A 16 -14.89 -12.05 5.04
C PHE A 16 -13.52 -12.74 4.90
N GLN A 17 -12.51 -12.03 4.41
CA GLN A 17 -11.17 -12.63 4.29
C GLN A 17 -10.53 -12.87 5.67
N ALA A 18 -10.75 -12.01 6.67
CA ALA A 18 -10.23 -12.19 8.03
C ALA A 18 -10.79 -13.45 8.68
N ASP A 19 -12.09 -13.71 8.46
CA ASP A 19 -12.79 -14.90 8.93
C ASP A 19 -12.25 -16.16 8.24
N LEU A 20 -11.98 -16.11 6.93
CA LEU A 20 -11.41 -17.25 6.20
C LEU A 20 -10.00 -17.63 6.69
N ILE A 21 -9.15 -16.63 6.94
CA ILE A 21 -7.73 -16.86 7.30
C ILE A 21 -7.49 -16.91 8.81
N GLN A 22 -8.53 -16.66 9.62
CA GLN A 22 -8.47 -16.61 11.09
C GLN A 22 -7.33 -15.70 11.60
N LYS A 23 -7.13 -14.56 10.93
CA LYS A 23 -6.10 -13.56 11.29
C LYS A 23 -6.62 -12.15 11.07
N PRO A 24 -6.18 -11.17 11.89
CA PRO A 24 -6.55 -9.77 11.71
C PRO A 24 -6.03 -9.22 10.38
N VAL A 25 -6.89 -8.45 9.72
CA VAL A 25 -6.57 -7.66 8.52
C VAL A 25 -6.30 -6.23 8.96
N VAL A 26 -5.14 -5.71 8.55
CA VAL A 26 -4.69 -4.35 8.89
C VAL A 26 -4.58 -3.57 7.59
N ARG A 27 -5.36 -2.49 7.48
CA ARG A 27 -5.34 -1.63 6.29
C ARG A 27 -4.17 -0.68 6.33
N ALA A 28 -3.50 -0.49 5.20
CA ALA A 28 -2.52 0.57 5.05
C ALA A 28 -3.22 1.94 5.21
N ALA A 29 -2.54 2.89 5.87
CA ALA A 29 -3.04 4.26 6.01
C ALA A 29 -3.13 4.97 4.64
N ASN A 30 -2.22 4.66 3.72
CA ASN A 30 -2.28 5.07 2.33
C ASN A 30 -2.75 3.89 1.48
N VAL A 31 -3.84 4.07 0.75
CA VAL A 31 -4.46 3.02 -0.07
C VAL A 31 -3.63 2.69 -1.32
N GLU A 32 -2.77 3.61 -1.76
CA GLU A 32 -2.02 3.51 -3.02
C GLU A 32 -0.51 3.36 -2.77
N THR A 33 -0.10 2.40 -1.94
CA THR A 33 1.33 2.21 -1.65
C THR A 33 2.11 1.73 -2.88
N THR A 34 1.44 1.01 -3.79
CA THR A 34 2.00 0.59 -5.08
C THR A 34 2.40 1.78 -5.95
N ALA A 35 1.53 2.77 -6.09
CA ALA A 35 1.81 3.97 -6.90
C ALA A 35 2.96 4.79 -6.28
N ILE A 36 3.00 4.92 -4.96
CA ILE A 36 4.08 5.61 -4.24
C ILE A 36 5.42 4.89 -4.45
N GLY A 37 5.44 3.56 -4.33
CA GLY A 37 6.64 2.75 -4.56
C GLY A 37 7.17 2.89 -5.99
N ALA A 38 6.28 2.87 -6.98
CA ALA A 38 6.64 3.06 -8.39
C ALA A 38 7.21 4.47 -8.64
N ALA A 39 6.56 5.51 -8.10
CA ALA A 39 7.04 6.88 -8.21
C ALA A 39 8.41 7.08 -7.53
N TYR A 40 8.63 6.45 -6.38
CA TYR A 40 9.90 6.49 -5.66
C TYR A 40 11.03 5.82 -6.46
N LEU A 41 10.80 4.61 -6.98
CA LEU A 41 11.80 3.89 -7.80
C LEU A 41 12.08 4.63 -9.12
N ALA A 42 11.06 5.18 -9.76
CA ALA A 42 11.22 6.02 -10.94
C ALA A 42 12.05 7.27 -10.60
N GLY A 43 11.75 7.95 -9.48
CA GLY A 43 12.50 9.10 -8.98
C GLY A 43 13.98 8.79 -8.71
N LEU A 44 14.30 7.61 -8.17
CA LEU A 44 15.68 7.15 -8.02
C LEU A 44 16.36 6.92 -9.38
N ALA A 45 15.67 6.28 -10.32
CA ALA A 45 16.21 5.97 -11.65
C ALA A 45 16.47 7.22 -12.50
N VAL A 46 15.67 8.28 -12.34
CA VAL A 46 15.84 9.55 -13.07
C VAL A 46 16.73 10.57 -12.35
N GLY A 47 17.38 10.19 -11.24
CA GLY A 47 18.32 11.05 -10.51
C GLY A 47 17.67 12.09 -9.58
N PHE A 48 16.34 12.08 -9.41
CA PHE A 48 15.63 12.97 -8.48
C PHE A 48 15.97 12.71 -7.01
N GLY A 49 16.44 11.50 -6.67
CA GLY A 49 16.89 11.16 -5.31
C GLY A 49 18.02 12.06 -4.77
N GLN A 50 18.77 12.75 -5.63
CA GLN A 50 19.83 13.69 -5.21
C GLN A 50 19.28 15.08 -4.82
N ILE A 51 18.10 15.47 -5.32
CA ILE A 51 17.51 16.81 -5.09
C ILE A 51 16.99 16.96 -3.65
N LEU A 52 16.77 15.86 -2.91
CA LEU A 52 16.33 15.88 -1.51
C LEU A 52 17.48 15.78 -0.48
N THR A 53 18.74 15.77 -0.94
CA THR A 53 19.94 15.65 -0.09
C THR A 53 20.79 16.92 -0.01
N ASN A 54 20.32 18.05 -0.55
CA ASN A 54 20.93 19.38 -0.34
C ASN A 54 20.00 20.28 0.46
#